data_AF-A0A2D7WLN9-F1
#
_entry.id   AF-A0A2D7WLN9-F1
#
_cell.length_a   1.000
_cell.length_b   1.000
_cell.length_c   1.000
_cell.angle_alpha   90.00
_cell.angle_beta   90.00
_cell.angle_gamma   90.00
#
_symmetry.space_group_name_H-M   'P 1'
#
loop_
_entity.id
_entity.type
_entity.pdbx_description
1 polymer ?
#
loop_
_entity_poly.entity_id
_entity_poly.type
_entity_poly.pdbx_seq_one_letter_code
_entity_poly.pdbx_strand_id
1 'polypeptide(L)'
;MIDTIYFEEQVSDHPRSIALFERFPKADRIPCSHYKEVFNPSSQNFRIQKRKPALILAKNSGTMVHPVPDTYGIGGKHNHYFSHMLNCLYDCRYCFLQGMYPSAHYLLFVNYE
;
A
#
# COMPACT_ATOMS: atom_id res chain seq x y z
N MET A 1 -1.94 16.13 2.21
CA MET A 1 -3.28 15.55 2.46
C MET A 1 -3.58 14.65 1.27
N ILE A 2 -4.16 13.47 1.49
CA ILE A 2 -4.54 12.56 0.39
C ILE A 2 -5.65 13.22 -0.42
N ASP A 3 -5.43 13.38 -1.72
CA ASP A 3 -6.34 14.01 -2.68
C ASP A 3 -6.86 13.02 -3.73
N THR A 4 -6.19 11.89 -3.93
CA THR A 4 -6.63 10.81 -4.81
C THR A 4 -6.57 9.48 -4.09
N ILE A 5 -7.65 8.71 -4.19
CA ILE A 5 -7.77 7.35 -3.70
C ILE A 5 -8.13 6.44 -4.88
N TYR A 6 -7.18 5.62 -5.29
CA TYR A 6 -7.47 4.47 -6.15
C TYR A 6 -8.00 3.33 -5.29
N PHE A 7 -8.95 2.55 -5.80
CA PHE A 7 -9.48 1.41 -5.05
C PHE A 7 -9.83 0.26 -5.98
N GLU A 8 -9.55 -0.97 -5.56
CA GLU A 8 -10.07 -2.14 -6.26
C GLU A 8 -11.59 -2.22 -6.08
N GLU A 9 -12.32 -2.46 -7.16
CA GLU A 9 -13.80 -2.53 -7.11
C GLU A 9 -14.30 -3.53 -6.06
N GLN A 10 -13.62 -4.68 -5.93
CA GLN A 10 -13.96 -5.72 -4.94
C GLN A 10 -13.84 -5.28 -3.47
N VAL A 11 -13.17 -4.16 -3.18
CA VAL A 11 -13.03 -3.62 -1.82
C VAL A 11 -13.80 -2.32 -1.60
N SER A 12 -14.62 -1.87 -2.55
CA SER A 12 -15.39 -0.61 -2.43
C SER A 12 -16.24 -0.58 -1.17
N ASP A 13 -16.89 -1.71 -0.87
CA ASP A 13 -17.86 -1.84 0.22
C ASP A 13 -17.22 -2.38 1.50
N HIS A 14 -15.91 -2.61 1.50
CA HIS A 14 -15.22 -3.07 2.69
C HIS A 14 -15.26 -1.98 3.78
N PRO A 15 -15.59 -2.28 5.05
CA PRO A 15 -15.76 -1.28 6.11
C PRO A 15 -14.57 -0.31 6.26
N ARG A 16 -13.35 -0.80 6.09
CA ARG A 16 -12.13 0.04 6.12
C ARG A 16 -12.02 0.98 4.92
N SER A 17 -12.48 0.57 3.74
CA SER A 17 -12.53 1.44 2.55
C SER A 17 -13.54 2.57 2.76
N ILE A 18 -14.75 2.22 3.22
CA ILE A 18 -15.80 3.19 3.54
C ILE A 18 -15.29 4.21 4.57
N ALA A 19 -14.69 3.77 5.66
CA ALA A 19 -14.13 4.66 6.68
C ALA A 19 -13.04 5.61 6.12
N LEU A 20 -12.22 5.14 5.15
CA LEU A 20 -11.22 5.98 4.50
C LEU A 20 -11.84 6.99 3.52
N PHE A 21 -12.88 6.57 2.78
CA PHE A 21 -13.65 7.46 1.91
C PHE A 21 -14.36 8.57 2.68
N GLU A 22 -14.88 8.27 3.87
CA GLU A 22 -15.48 9.26 4.79
C GLU A 22 -14.43 10.18 5.40
N ARG A 23 -13.25 9.65 5.73
CA ARG A 23 -12.13 10.43 6.27
C ARG A 23 -11.53 11.41 5.26
N PHE A 24 -11.57 11.07 3.97
CA PHE A 24 -11.09 11.89 2.87
C PHE A 24 -12.21 12.21 1.88
N PRO A 25 -13.24 12.98 2.28
CA PRO A 25 -14.45 13.17 1.49
C PRO A 25 -14.22 14.00 0.22
N LYS A 26 -13.11 14.75 0.17
CA LYS A 26 -12.71 15.58 -0.99
C LYS A 26 -11.75 14.87 -1.93
N ALA A 27 -11.31 13.65 -1.61
CA ALA A 27 -10.39 12.92 -2.47
C ALA A 27 -11.14 12.33 -3.67
N ASP A 28 -10.53 12.42 -4.85
CA ASP A 28 -11.01 11.76 -6.05
C ASP A 28 -10.96 10.25 -5.83
N ARG A 29 -12.08 9.56 -6.10
CA ARG A 29 -12.20 8.11 -5.93
C ARG A 29 -12.17 7.48 -7.32
N ILE A 30 -11.11 6.74 -7.61
CA ILE A 30 -10.87 6.16 -8.94
C ILE A 30 -10.88 4.63 -8.82
N PRO A 31 -11.87 3.93 -9.39
CA PRO A 31 -11.88 2.48 -9.38
C PRO A 31 -10.77 1.92 -10.27
N CYS A 32 -10.24 0.76 -9.92
CA CYS A 32 -9.39 -0.06 -10.77
C CYS A 32 -9.74 -1.53 -10.58
N SER A 33 -9.40 -2.38 -11.56
CA SER A 33 -9.63 -3.83 -11.43
C SER A 33 -8.62 -4.45 -10.46
N HIS A 34 -7.34 -4.04 -10.56
CA HIS A 34 -6.27 -4.55 -9.72
C HIS A 34 -5.25 -3.44 -9.37
N TYR A 35 -4.80 -3.38 -8.13
CA TYR A 35 -3.93 -2.28 -7.63
C TYR A 35 -2.63 -2.10 -8.43
N LYS A 36 -2.11 -3.19 -9.02
CA LYS A 36 -0.90 -3.19 -9.86
C LYS A 36 -1.01 -2.33 -11.11
N GLU A 37 -2.23 -2.06 -11.60
CA GLU A 37 -2.47 -1.13 -12.72
C GLU A 37 -2.04 0.30 -12.38
N VAL A 38 -2.03 0.65 -11.09
CA VAL A 38 -1.61 1.97 -10.60
C VAL A 38 -0.23 1.88 -9.93
N PHE A 39 0.02 0.80 -9.19
CA PHE A 39 1.23 0.64 -8.38
C PHE A 39 2.46 0.17 -9.16
N ASN A 40 2.28 -0.55 -10.27
CA ASN A 40 3.38 -1.16 -11.03
C ASN A 40 3.47 -0.84 -12.55
N PRO A 41 2.89 0.24 -13.10
CA PRO A 41 3.24 0.69 -14.44
C PRO A 41 4.74 0.93 -14.64
N SER A 42 5.22 0.66 -15.86
CA SER A 42 6.56 1.06 -16.30
C SER A 42 6.67 2.58 -16.43
N SER A 43 7.89 3.11 -16.32
CA SER A 43 8.19 4.54 -16.54
C SER A 43 7.58 5.53 -15.54
N GLN A 44 7.20 5.08 -14.34
CA GLN A 44 6.84 5.97 -13.23
C GLN A 44 8.05 6.73 -12.69
N ASN A 45 7.83 7.95 -12.19
CA ASN A 45 8.85 8.72 -11.48
C ASN A 45 8.52 8.80 -9.99
N PHE A 46 9.21 7.98 -9.20
CA PHE A 46 9.06 7.90 -7.75
C PHE A 46 9.19 9.27 -7.06
N ARG A 47 10.17 10.10 -7.45
CA ARG A 47 10.42 11.39 -6.79
C ARG A 47 9.31 12.40 -7.07
N ILE A 48 8.72 12.39 -8.27
CA ILE A 48 7.56 13.23 -8.59
C ILE A 48 6.35 12.78 -7.76
N GLN A 49 6.06 11.47 -7.73
CA GLN A 49 4.95 10.92 -6.95
C GLN A 49 5.11 11.18 -5.45
N LYS A 50 6.34 11.15 -4.90
CA LYS A 50 6.57 11.48 -3.48
C LYS A 50 6.20 12.90 -3.08
N ARG A 51 6.10 13.85 -4.01
CA ARG A 51 5.61 15.20 -3.71
C ARG A 51 4.11 15.21 -3.40
N LYS A 52 3.36 14.29 -3.99
CA LYS A 52 1.90 14.19 -3.84
C LYS A 52 1.41 12.75 -4.07
N PRO A 53 1.68 11.82 -3.13
CA PRO A 53 1.32 10.42 -3.30
C PRO A 53 -0.18 10.19 -3.08
N ALA A 54 -0.83 9.55 -4.05
CA ALA A 54 -2.15 8.95 -3.88
C ALA A 54 -2.14 7.77 -2.89
N LEU A 55 -3.33 7.45 -2.38
CA LEU A 55 -3.62 6.23 -1.63
C LEU A 55 -4.25 5.19 -2.57
N ILE A 56 -3.90 3.93 -2.40
CA ILE A 56 -4.45 2.80 -3.14
C ILE A 56 -5.02 1.83 -2.12
N LEU A 57 -6.29 1.46 -2.26
CA LEU A 57 -6.99 0.48 -1.42
C LEU A 57 -7.13 -0.82 -2.19
N ALA A 58 -6.69 -1.93 -1.61
CA ALA A 58 -6.65 -3.20 -2.32
C ALA A 58 -6.94 -4.38 -1.40
N LYS A 59 -7.21 -5.53 -2.02
CA LYS A 59 -7.27 -6.82 -1.33
C LYS A 59 -5.91 -7.53 -1.41
N ASN A 60 -5.37 -7.96 -0.28
CA ASN A 60 -4.27 -8.91 -0.25
C ASN A 60 -4.83 -10.31 -0.54
N SER A 61 -4.63 -10.79 -1.77
CA SER A 61 -5.03 -12.12 -2.23
C SER A 61 -3.95 -13.19 -2.05
N GLY A 62 -2.75 -12.80 -1.61
CA GLY A 62 -1.63 -13.70 -1.41
C GLY A 62 -1.55 -14.28 0.00
N THR A 63 -0.37 -14.82 0.33
CA THR A 63 -0.04 -15.19 1.70
C THR A 63 -0.08 -13.95 2.60
N MET A 64 -0.90 -13.98 3.66
CA MET A 64 -1.04 -12.83 4.57
C MET A 64 0.09 -12.74 5.59
N VAL A 65 0.58 -13.90 6.06
CA VAL A 65 1.62 -14.02 7.08
C VAL A 65 2.78 -14.82 6.52
N HIS A 66 3.95 -14.20 6.48
CA HIS A 66 5.17 -14.77 5.93
C HIS A 66 6.16 -15.11 7.04
N PRO A 67 6.86 -16.24 6.97
CA PRO A 67 8.00 -16.49 7.85
C PRO A 67 9.11 -15.47 7.54
N VAL A 68 9.79 -14.98 8.56
CA VAL A 68 11.04 -14.23 8.35
C VAL A 68 12.18 -15.22 8.08
N PRO A 69 13.25 -14.81 7.38
CA PRO A 69 14.45 -15.64 7.27
C PRO A 69 15.07 -15.91 8.65
N ASP A 70 15.74 -17.06 8.82
CA ASP A 70 16.30 -17.51 10.12
C ASP A 70 17.22 -16.47 10.78
N THR A 71 17.95 -15.69 9.97
CA THR A 71 18.88 -14.64 10.44
C THR A 71 18.18 -13.36 10.93
N TYR A 72 16.87 -13.24 10.72
CA TYR A 72 16.06 -12.06 11.09
C TYR A 72 15.14 -12.33 12.29
N GLY A 73 15.34 -13.44 13.01
CA GLY A 73 14.58 -13.73 14.21
C GLY A 73 14.82 -12.72 15.33
N ILE A 74 13.77 -12.40 16.08
CA ILE A 74 13.82 -11.47 17.23
C ILE A 74 13.87 -12.20 18.59
N GLY A 75 14.45 -13.40 18.60
CA GLY A 75 14.60 -14.24 19.80
C GLY A 75 13.54 -15.34 19.98
N GLY A 76 12.50 -15.37 19.14
CA GLY A 76 11.53 -16.46 19.11
C GLY A 76 11.99 -17.66 18.26
N LYS A 77 11.42 -18.86 18.51
CA LYS A 77 11.64 -20.05 17.66
C LYS A 77 11.00 -19.93 16.29
N HIS A 78 9.87 -19.22 16.20
CA HIS A 78 9.17 -18.95 14.95
C HIS A 78 8.86 -17.46 14.88
N ASN A 79 9.27 -16.82 13.79
CA ASN A 79 9.12 -15.39 13.60
C ASN A 79 8.44 -15.15 12.26
N HIS A 80 7.48 -14.24 12.23
CA HIS A 80 6.66 -13.96 11.06
C HIS A 80 6.46 -12.45 10.89
N TYR A 81 6.13 -12.05 9.67
CA TYR A 81 5.70 -10.69 9.35
C TYR A 81 4.46 -10.73 8.45
N PHE A 82 3.70 -9.65 8.47
CA PHE A 82 2.61 -9.43 7.53
C PHE A 82 2.73 -8.03 6.93
N SER A 83 2.46 -7.92 5.64
CA SER A 83 2.51 -6.65 4.92
C SER A 83 1.08 -6.13 4.72
N HIS A 84 0.59 -5.34 5.66
CA HIS A 84 -0.72 -4.67 5.53
C HIS A 84 -0.66 -3.40 4.69
N MET A 85 0.54 -2.86 4.47
CA MET A 85 0.78 -1.64 3.69
C MET A 85 2.11 -1.75 2.93
N LEU A 86 2.18 -1.21 1.72
CA LEU A 86 3.44 -0.95 1.00
C LEU A 86 3.68 0.55 0.88
N ASN A 87 4.96 0.89 0.75
CA ASN A 87 5.51 2.25 0.83
C ASN A 87 5.29 2.90 2.21
N CYS A 88 5.97 4.03 2.43
CA CYS A 88 6.00 4.73 3.71
C CYS A 88 5.62 6.19 3.54
N LEU A 89 4.94 6.76 4.54
CA LEU A 89 4.59 8.19 4.62
C LEU A 89 5.83 9.09 4.56
N TYR A 90 6.96 8.62 5.08
CA TYR A 90 8.21 9.38 5.18
C TYR A 90 9.08 9.28 3.92
N ASP A 91 9.87 10.33 3.66
CA ASP A 91 10.87 10.42 2.58
C ASP A 91 12.29 10.49 3.16
N CYS A 92 12.67 9.50 3.96
CA CYS A 92 13.99 9.47 4.58
C CYS A 92 15.09 9.23 3.53
N ARG A 93 16.11 10.10 3.49
CA ARG A 93 17.25 10.00 2.55
C ARG A 93 17.99 8.67 2.59
N TYR A 94 17.92 7.95 3.70
CA TYR A 94 18.62 6.68 3.95
C TYR A 94 17.69 5.46 3.86
N CYS A 95 16.45 5.62 3.43
CA CYS A 95 15.47 4.53 3.45
C CYS A 95 15.78 3.49 2.36
N PHE A 96 16.14 2.28 2.78
CA PHE A 96 16.46 1.16 1.89
C PHE A 96 15.26 0.72 1.03
N LEU A 97 14.03 1.00 1.47
CA LEU A 97 12.80 0.66 0.74
C LEU A 97 12.55 1.61 -0.43
N GLN A 98 13.22 2.77 -0.49
CA GLN A 98 13.09 3.67 -1.64
C GLN A 98 13.68 3.00 -2.88
N GLY A 99 12.87 2.86 -3.92
CA GLY A 99 13.26 2.17 -5.15
C GLY A 99 12.99 0.67 -5.16
N MET A 100 12.41 0.09 -4.10
CA MET A 100 11.91 -1.29 -4.13
C MET A 100 10.75 -1.45 -5.14
N TYR A 101 9.93 -0.41 -5.29
CA TYR A 101 8.84 -0.35 -6.25
C TYR A 101 8.97 0.90 -7.13
N PRO A 102 8.51 0.84 -8.39
CA PRO A 102 8.52 2.01 -9.29
C PRO A 102 7.54 3.11 -8.85
N SER A 103 6.58 2.78 -7.98
CA SER A 103 5.60 3.71 -7.44
C SER A 103 5.93 4.20 -6.04
N ALA A 104 5.59 5.46 -5.76
CA ALA A 104 5.65 6.06 -4.43
C ALA A 104 4.28 6.17 -3.73
N HIS A 105 3.20 5.72 -4.39
CA HIS A 105 1.85 5.71 -3.85
C HIS A 105 1.75 4.80 -2.62
N TYR A 106 0.88 5.16 -1.69
CA TYR A 106 0.63 4.34 -0.52
C TYR A 106 -0.32 3.21 -0.92
N LEU A 107 0.08 1.95 -0.75
CA LEU A 107 -0.82 0.82 -0.94
C LEU A 107 -1.24 0.29 0.42
N LEU A 108 -2.54 0.31 0.72
CA LEU A 108 -3.10 -0.27 1.93
C LEU A 108 -3.96 -1.46 1.55
N PHE A 109 -3.62 -2.63 2.08
CA PHE A 109 -4.51 -3.77 2.01
C PHE A 109 -5.60 -3.61 3.06
N VAL A 110 -6.85 -3.86 2.69
CA VAL A 110 -8.01 -3.59 3.55
C VAL A 110 -8.72 -4.85 4.03
N ASN A 111 -8.21 -6.04 3.74
CA ASN A 111 -8.73 -7.32 4.26
C ASN A 111 -7.73 -7.93 5.25
N TYR A 112 -8.02 -7.85 6.55
CA TYR A 112 -7.16 -8.35 7.64
C TYR A 112 -7.81 -9.54 8.37
N GLU A 113 -9.06 -9.83 8.01
CA GLU A 113 -9.83 -10.99 8.40
C GLU A 113 -9.27 -12.29 7.83
#